data_AF-H1LFF8-F1
#
_entry.id   AF-H1LFF8-F1
#
_cell.length_a   1.000
_cell.length_b   1.000
_cell.length_c   1.000
_cell.angle_alpha   90.00
_cell.angle_beta   90.00
_cell.angle_gamma   90.00
#
_symmetry.space_group_name_H-M   'P 1'
#
loop_
_entity.id
_entity.type
_entity.pdbx_description
1 polymer ?
#
loop_
_entity_poly.entity_id
_entity_poly.type
_entity_poly.pdbx_seq_one_letter_code
_entity_poly.pdbx_strand_id
1 'polypeptide(L)'
;MNDYDFPNSPMFTSVEDAIAHFVETPTCIGAYLLDGGLKLIAPYGTDDLINMRCQPIPLFRKDEAHLKIYRNRILKKQWQRKWPRLTIDWH
;
A
#
# COMPACT_ATOMS: atom_id res chain seq x y z
N MET A 1 12.48 4.43 -9.49
CA MET A 1 11.66 3.66 -8.51
C MET A 1 10.34 4.37 -8.25
N ASN A 2 10.36 5.70 -8.12
CA ASN A 2 9.20 6.58 -8.07
C ASN A 2 8.36 6.60 -9.36
N ASP A 3 8.96 6.25 -10.50
CA ASP A 3 8.40 6.36 -11.85
C ASP A 3 7.93 5.04 -12.47
N TYR A 4 7.90 3.94 -11.70
CA TYR A 4 7.55 2.60 -12.21
C TYR A 4 6.08 2.48 -12.61
N ASP A 5 5.18 2.98 -11.76
CA ASP A 5 3.73 2.89 -11.99
C ASP A 5 3.23 4.08 -12.81
N PHE A 6 3.88 5.25 -12.67
CA PHE A 6 3.51 6.49 -13.36
C PHE A 6 4.75 7.23 -13.87
N PRO A 7 4.84 7.55 -15.18
CA PRO A 7 5.97 8.28 -15.72
C PRO A 7 6.01 9.71 -15.14
N ASN A 8 7.23 10.23 -14.91
CA ASN A 8 7.49 11.57 -14.38
C ASN A 8 6.97 11.83 -12.95
N SER A 9 6.75 10.79 -12.15
CA SER A 9 6.47 10.96 -10.72
C SER A 9 7.61 11.69 -10.00
N PRO A 10 7.31 12.57 -9.02
CA PRO A 10 8.33 13.23 -8.23
C PRO A 10 9.21 12.21 -7.48
N MET A 11 10.45 12.57 -7.17
CA MET A 11 11.30 11.72 -6.33
C MET A 11 10.76 11.66 -4.91
N PHE A 12 10.89 10.50 -4.28
CA PHE A 12 10.51 10.35 -2.88
C PHE A 12 11.42 11.19 -1.98
N THR A 13 10.83 11.87 -1.01
CA THR A 13 11.57 12.77 -0.10
C THR A 13 12.02 12.07 1.18
N SER A 14 11.45 10.91 1.50
CA SER A 14 11.84 10.09 2.67
C SER A 14 11.43 8.62 2.49
N VAL A 15 11.79 7.77 3.46
CA VAL A 15 11.34 6.37 3.50
C VAL A 15 9.84 6.28 3.77
N GLU A 16 9.32 7.15 4.65
CA GLU A 16 7.89 7.26 4.93
C GLU A 16 7.10 7.63 3.67
N ASP A 17 7.63 8.57 2.88
CA ASP A 17 7.05 8.96 1.60
C ASP A 17 7.06 7.80 0.59
N ALA A 18 8.18 7.09 0.46
CA ALA A 18 8.25 5.90 -0.39
C ALA A 18 7.25 4.80 0.05
N ILE A 19 7.10 4.56 1.35
CA ILE A 19 6.14 3.59 1.91
C ILE A 19 4.70 4.03 1.66
N ALA A 20 4.41 5.34 1.75
CA ALA A 20 3.09 5.90 1.47
C ALA A 20 2.67 5.73 0.00
N HIS A 21 3.59 5.42 -0.91
CA HIS A 21 3.32 5.24 -2.33
C HIS A 21 3.17 3.77 -2.76
N PHE A 22 3.15 2.80 -1.83
CA PHE A 22 2.74 1.44 -2.18
C PHE A 22 1.27 1.37 -2.58
N VAL A 23 0.92 0.29 -3.28
CA VAL A 23 -0.36 0.18 -4.01
C VAL A 23 -1.57 0.01 -3.08
N GLU A 24 -1.42 -0.73 -1.97
CA GLU A 24 -2.51 -1.05 -1.04
C GLU A 24 -2.20 -0.52 0.38
N THR A 25 -3.20 0.04 1.06
CA THR A 25 -3.04 0.59 2.43
C THR A 25 -2.43 -0.40 3.44
N PRO A 26 -2.80 -1.70 3.52
CA PRO A 26 -2.16 -2.61 4.49
C PRO A 26 -0.70 -2.93 4.14
N THR A 27 -0.25 -2.64 2.92
CA THR A 27 1.15 -2.78 2.50
C THR A 27 1.99 -1.58 2.94
N CYS A 28 1.39 -0.41 3.15
CA CYS A 28 2.04 0.83 3.57
C CYS A 28 2.38 0.85 5.06
N ILE A 29 3.02 -0.22 5.55
CA ILE A 29 3.45 -0.36 6.94
C ILE A 29 4.94 -0.69 6.97
N GLY A 30 5.70 0.11 7.72
CA GLY A 30 7.11 -0.12 8.01
C GLY A 30 7.35 -0.15 9.51
N ALA A 31 8.34 -0.93 9.95
CA ALA A 31 8.77 -0.94 11.34
C ALA A 31 10.30 -1.03 11.41
N TYR A 32 10.90 -0.28 12.32
CA TYR A 32 12.35 -0.27 12.52
C TYR A 32 12.70 0.02 13.98
N LEU A 33 13.91 -0.37 14.39
CA LEU A 33 14.42 -0.09 15.73
C LEU A 33 15.17 1.25 15.73
N LEU A 34 14.88 2.08 16.71
CA LEU A 34 15.59 3.32 16.97
C LEU A 34 15.65 3.55 18.48
N ASP A 35 16.85 3.77 19.01
CA ASP A 35 17.12 4.02 20.43
C ASP A 35 16.51 2.96 21.37
N GLY A 36 16.58 1.69 20.95
CA GLY A 36 16.03 0.56 21.70
C GLY A 36 14.49 0.46 21.67
N GLY A 37 13.81 1.34 20.93
CA GLY A 37 12.35 1.31 20.74
C GLY A 37 11.95 0.91 19.33
N LEU A 38 10.78 0.26 19.21
CA LEU A 38 10.15 0.02 17.92
C LEU A 38 9.46 1.30 17.43
N LYS A 39 9.80 1.74 16.22
CA LYS A 39 9.13 2.83 15.50
C LYS A 39 8.29 2.24 14.37
N LEU A 40 7.14 2.84 14.15
CA LEU A 40 6.18 2.42 13.14
C LEU A 40 5.98 3.54 12.12
N ILE A 41 5.99 3.18 10.84
CA ILE A 41 5.57 4.00 9.72
C ILE A 41 4.22 3.45 9.27
N ALA A 42 3.16 4.24 9.42
CA ALA A 42 1.80 3.87 9.04
C ALA A 42 1.03 5.09 8.50
N PRO A 43 1.40 5.62 7.31
CA PRO A 43 0.81 6.83 6.73
C PRO A 43 -0.71 6.77 6.55
N TYR A 44 -1.29 5.57 6.43
CA TYR A 44 -2.73 5.36 6.31
C TYR A 44 -3.35 4.70 7.56
N GLY A 45 -2.63 4.67 8.68
CA GLY A 45 -3.01 3.95 9.89
C GLY A 45 -2.83 2.43 9.78
N THR A 46 -3.16 1.71 10.85
CA THR A 46 -2.98 0.25 10.97
C THR A 46 -4.27 -0.55 10.82
N ASP A 47 -5.42 0.13 10.76
CA ASP A 47 -6.74 -0.52 10.84
C ASP A 47 -6.95 -1.55 9.73
N ASP A 48 -6.52 -1.26 8.51
CA ASP A 48 -6.69 -2.19 7.39
C ASP A 48 -5.84 -3.45 7.54
N LEU A 49 -4.61 -3.31 8.05
CA LEU A 49 -3.75 -4.45 8.32
C LEU A 49 -4.34 -5.34 9.43
N ILE A 50 -4.79 -4.72 10.52
CA ILE A 50 -5.34 -5.43 11.69
C ILE A 50 -6.66 -6.12 11.34
N ASN A 51 -7.53 -5.45 10.57
CA ASN A 51 -8.86 -5.96 10.22
C ASN A 51 -8.88 -6.79 8.93
N MET A 52 -7.71 -7.15 8.37
CA MET A 52 -7.62 -7.95 7.16
C MET A 52 -8.38 -7.34 5.97
N ARG A 53 -8.23 -6.03 5.78
CA ARG A 53 -8.81 -5.29 4.65
C ARG A 53 -7.70 -4.87 3.69
N CYS A 54 -7.91 -5.10 2.41
CA CYS A 54 -7.00 -4.67 1.35
C CYS A 54 -7.72 -3.68 0.45
N GLN A 55 -7.35 -2.40 0.56
CA GLN A 55 -7.92 -1.32 -0.26
C GLN A 55 -6.79 -0.50 -0.90
N PRO A 56 -7.04 0.14 -2.06
CA PRO A 56 -6.05 1.01 -2.69
C PRO A 56 -5.76 2.24 -1.81
N ILE A 57 -4.52 2.74 -1.86
CA ILE A 57 -4.21 4.05 -1.27
C ILE A 57 -4.95 5.17 -2.04
N PRO A 58 -5.13 6.38 -1.47
CA PRO A 58 -5.85 7.47 -2.14
C PRO A 58 -5.35 7.81 -3.55
N LEU A 59 -4.04 7.70 -3.79
CA LEU A 59 -3.46 7.91 -5.13
C LEU A 59 -4.07 6.97 -6.18
N PHE A 60 -4.27 5.69 -5.83
CA PHE A 60 -4.79 4.67 -6.73
C PHE A 60 -6.32 4.70 -6.90
N ARG A 61 -7.02 5.60 -6.20
CA ARG A 61 -8.46 5.85 -6.35
C ARG A 61 -8.79 7.02 -7.27
N LYS A 62 -7.80 7.78 -7.74
CA LYS A 62 -8.01 9.02 -8.48
C LYS A 62 -8.72 8.83 -9.81
N ASP A 63 -8.34 7.78 -10.54
CA ASP A 63 -8.92 7.45 -11.84
C ASP A 63 -8.82 5.95 -12.14
N GLU A 64 -9.53 5.52 -13.19
CA GLU A 64 -9.59 4.12 -13.62
C GLU A 64 -8.24 3.56 -14.06
N ALA A 65 -7.33 4.39 -14.59
CA ALA A 65 -6.01 3.92 -15.01
C ALA A 65 -5.15 3.54 -13.80
N HIS A 66 -5.18 4.34 -12.74
CA HIS A 66 -4.52 4.00 -11.49
C HIS A 66 -5.21 2.80 -10.83
N LEU A 67 -6.53 2.82 -10.71
CA LEU A 67 -7.27 1.73 -10.05
C LEU A 67 -7.04 0.38 -10.74
N LYS A 68 -6.84 0.37 -12.07
CA LYS A 68 -6.47 -0.82 -12.83
C LYS A 68 -5.13 -1.42 -12.39
N ILE A 69 -4.13 -0.61 -12.02
CA ILE A 69 -2.84 -1.09 -11.49
C ILE A 69 -3.05 -1.85 -10.18
N TYR A 70 -3.84 -1.28 -9.26
CA TYR A 70 -4.24 -1.94 -8.03
C TYR A 70 -4.93 -3.28 -8.32
N ARG A 71 -5.99 -3.29 -9.14
CA ARG A 71 -6.75 -4.50 -9.48
C ARG A 71 -5.87 -5.59 -10.08
N ASN A 72 -5.00 -5.23 -11.03
CA ASN A 72 -4.06 -6.17 -11.64
C ASN A 72 -3.09 -6.78 -10.62
N ARG A 73 -2.58 -5.97 -9.69
CA ARG A 73 -1.67 -6.44 -8.64
C ARG A 73 -2.35 -7.44 -7.72
N ILE A 74 -3.57 -7.15 -7.27
CA ILE A 74 -4.37 -8.06 -6.43
C ILE A 74 -4.58 -9.40 -7.13
N LEU A 75 -5.01 -9.37 -8.39
CA LEU A 75 -5.24 -10.58 -9.19
C LEU A 75 -3.96 -11.41 -9.37
N LYS A 76 -2.81 -10.76 -9.56
CA LYS A 76 -1.50 -11.43 -9.69
C LYS A 76 -1.01 -12.03 -8.38
N LYS A 77 -1.23 -11.34 -7.26
CA LYS A 77 -0.74 -11.77 -5.94
C LYS A 77 -1.62 -12.86 -5.31
N GLN A 78 -2.90 -12.89 -5.63
CA GLN A 78 -3.86 -13.88 -5.13
C GLN A 78 -3.87 -14.00 -3.60
N TRP A 79 -3.81 -12.86 -2.91
CA TRP A 79 -3.64 -12.80 -1.45
C TRP A 79 -4.68 -13.63 -0.67
N GLN A 80 -5.93 -13.66 -1.15
CA GLN A 80 -7.00 -14.47 -0.54
C GLN A 80 -6.72 -15.98 -0.50
N ARG A 81 -5.83 -16.51 -1.35
CA ARG A 81 -5.41 -17.93 -1.25
C ARG A 81 -4.66 -18.23 0.04
N LYS A 82 -3.82 -17.29 0.49
CA LYS A 82 -3.05 -17.43 1.73
C LYS A 82 -3.83 -16.94 2.95
N TRP A 83 -4.67 -15.92 2.76
CA TRP A 83 -5.46 -15.34 3.83
C TRP A 83 -6.95 -15.36 3.49
N PRO A 84 -7.66 -16.45 3.81
CA PRO A 84 -9.06 -16.62 3.42
C PRO A 84 -10.02 -15.59 4.03
N ARG A 85 -9.63 -14.94 5.15
CA ARG A 85 -10.42 -13.89 5.80
C ARG A 85 -10.14 -12.48 5.25
N LEU A 86 -9.23 -12.34 4.28
CA LEU A 86 -8.91 -11.05 3.69
C LEU A 86 -10.09 -10.55 2.84
N THR A 87 -10.60 -9.37 3.17
CA THR A 87 -11.58 -8.66 2.34
C THR A 87 -10.85 -7.71 1.41
N ILE A 88 -11.26 -7.67 0.13
CA ILE A 88 -10.65 -6.84 -0.90
C ILE A 88 -11.67 -5.77 -1.31
N ASP A 89 -11.26 -4.52 -1.27
CA ASP A 89 -12.01 -3.40 -1.83
C ASP A 89 -11.60 -3.18 -3.28
N TRP A 90 -12.55 -3.30 -4.21
CA TRP A 90 -12.30 -3.18 -5.64
C TRP A 90 -12.60 -1.76 -6.19
N HIS A 91 -12.96 -0.82 -5.30
CA HIS A 91 -13.46 0.52 -5.64
C HIS A 91 -12.57 1.67 -5.13
#